data_AF-A0A353ZF52-F1
#
_entry.id   AF-A0A353ZF52-F1
#
_cell.length_a   1.000
_cell.length_b   1.000
_cell.length_c   1.000
_cell.angle_alpha   90.00
_cell.angle_beta   90.00
_cell.angle_gamma   90.00
#
_symmetry.space_group_name_H-M   'P 1'
#
loop_
_entity.id
_entity.type
_entity.pdbx_description
1 polymer ?
#
loop_
_entity_poly.entity_id
_entity_poly.type
_entity_poly.pdbx_seq_one_letter_code
_entity_poly.pdbx_strand_id
1 'polypeptide(L)'
;MVLRYHDFRPQPLEHNFLGGVSKYETILELIARINSWLAAESIRPLNVETLLIPCINSELKSEVVVDSGIHLQTVRVWYLDE
;
A
#
# COMPACT_ATOMS: atom_id res chain seq x y z
N MET A 1 16.27 -15.03 -13.72
CA MET A 1 15.06 -15.26 -12.90
C MET A 1 15.38 -15.12 -11.42
N VAL A 2 15.08 -13.96 -10.86
CA VAL A 2 15.25 -13.61 -9.44
C VAL A 2 13.87 -13.37 -8.83
N LEU A 3 13.59 -13.99 -7.68
CA LEU A 3 12.37 -13.71 -6.93
C LEU A 3 12.46 -12.32 -6.30
N ARG A 4 11.51 -11.45 -6.63
CA ARG A 4 11.39 -10.09 -6.08
C ARG A 4 10.02 -9.86 -5.46
N TYR A 5 9.92 -8.80 -4.69
CA TYR A 5 8.65 -8.27 -4.22
C TYR A 5 8.62 -6.74 -4.30
N HIS A 6 7.41 -6.18 -4.39
CA HIS A 6 7.15 -4.75 -4.25
C HIS A 6 6.03 -4.51 -3.23
N ASP A 7 6.25 -3.56 -2.32
CA ASP A 7 5.28 -3.17 -1.30
C ASP A 7 4.57 -1.89 -1.71
N PHE A 8 3.26 -1.99 -1.92
CA PHE A 8 2.40 -0.87 -2.24
C PHE A 8 1.68 -0.40 -0.99
N ARG A 9 2.07 0.78 -0.50
CA ARG A 9 1.41 1.47 0.60
C ARG A 9 0.27 2.35 0.09
N PRO A 10 -0.80 2.54 0.88
CA PRO A 10 -1.84 3.52 0.62
C PRO A 10 -1.22 4.92 0.41
N GLN A 11 -1.54 5.57 -0.71
CA GLN A 11 -1.15 6.94 -1.00
C GLN A 11 -2.08 7.95 -0.31
N PRO A 12 -1.55 9.08 0.20
CA PRO A 12 -2.38 10.19 0.65
C PRO A 12 -3.09 10.83 -0.55
N LEU A 13 -4.40 10.99 -0.47
CA LEU A 13 -5.22 11.64 -1.51
C LEU A 13 -5.49 13.10 -1.18
N GLU A 14 -5.66 13.42 0.11
CA GLU A 14 -6.01 14.76 0.56
C GLU A 14 -5.21 15.13 1.81
N HIS A 15 -4.83 16.42 1.88
CA HIS A 15 -4.20 17.02 3.05
C HIS A 15 -5.16 18.03 3.68
N ASN A 16 -5.20 18.07 5.01
CA ASN A 16 -5.91 19.08 5.76
C ASN A 16 -5.16 20.43 5.71
N PHE A 17 -5.82 21.49 6.18
CA PHE A 17 -5.26 22.85 6.20
C PHE A 17 -3.97 23.00 7.03
N LEU A 18 -3.69 22.05 7.93
CA LEU A 18 -2.48 21.99 8.75
C LEU A 18 -1.39 21.09 8.13
N GLY A 19 -1.56 20.63 6.89
CA GLY A 19 -0.59 19.80 6.15
C GLY A 19 -0.65 18.31 6.46
N GLY A 20 -1.40 17.88 7.48
CA GLY A 20 -1.59 16.47 7.82
C GLY A 20 -2.49 15.76 6.80
N VAL A 21 -2.32 14.45 6.62
CA VAL A 21 -3.14 13.69 5.66
C VAL A 21 -4.54 13.50 6.23
N SER A 22 -5.56 13.95 5.48
CA SER A 22 -6.97 13.78 5.86
C SER A 22 -7.61 12.53 5.25
N LYS A 23 -7.05 12.01 4.16
CA LYS A 23 -7.59 10.86 3.44
C LYS A 23 -6.49 10.12 2.69
N TYR A 24 -6.50 8.79 2.76
CA TYR A 24 -5.71 7.93 1.88
C TYR A 24 -6.60 7.23 0.86
N GLU A 25 -5.94 6.63 -0.13
CA GLU A 25 -6.59 5.68 -1.02
C GLU A 25 -7.20 4.51 -0.23
N THR A 26 -8.35 4.07 -0.72
CA THR A 26 -9.00 2.82 -0.32
C THR A 26 -8.20 1.62 -0.83
N ILE A 27 -8.44 0.45 -0.26
CA ILE A 27 -7.82 -0.80 -0.75
C ILE A 27 -8.16 -1.09 -2.23
N LEU A 28 -9.34 -0.68 -2.69
CA LEU A 28 -9.75 -0.86 -4.08
C LEU A 28 -8.97 0.05 -5.04
N GLU A 29 -8.75 1.31 -4.65
CA GLU A 29 -7.92 2.26 -5.40
C GLU A 29 -6.45 1.80 -5.43
N LEU A 30 -5.94 1.30 -4.30
CA LEU A 30 -4.62 0.68 -4.21
C LEU A 30 -4.48 -0.52 -5.17
N ILE A 31 -5.45 -1.44 -5.18
CA ILE A 31 -5.45 -2.59 -6.09
C ILE A 31 -5.53 -2.15 -7.55
N ALA A 32 -6.34 -1.14 -7.88
CA ALA A 32 -6.42 -0.61 -9.23
C ALA A 32 -5.06 -0.07 -9.70
N ARG A 33 -4.37 0.67 -8.84
CA ARG A 33 -3.02 1.20 -9.10
C ARG A 33 -1.98 0.09 -9.28
N ILE A 34 -2.05 -0.97 -8.48
CA ILE A 34 -1.19 -2.15 -8.61
C ILE A 34 -1.41 -2.84 -9.96
N ASN A 35 -2.66 -3.00 -10.37
CA ASN A 35 -3.00 -3.60 -11.68
C ASN A 35 -2.45 -2.76 -12.83
N SER A 36 -2.52 -1.43 -12.75
CA SER A 36 -1.90 -0.54 -13.74
C SER A 36 -0.38 -0.70 -13.79
N TRP A 37 0.29 -0.82 -12.65
CA TRP A 37 1.73 -1.07 -12.59
C TRP A 37 2.11 -2.43 -13.18
N LEU A 38 1.40 -3.51 -12.82
CA LEU A 38 1.62 -4.84 -13.38
C LEU A 38 1.52 -4.85 -14.92
N ALA A 39 0.51 -4.16 -15.45
CA ALA A 39 0.31 -4.04 -16.89
C ALA A 39 1.41 -3.22 -17.58
N ALA A 40 1.82 -2.09 -16.97
CA ALA A 40 2.85 -1.21 -17.53
C ALA A 40 4.22 -1.90 -17.59
N GLU A 41 4.58 -2.65 -16.56
CA GLU A 41 5.87 -3.35 -16.46
C GLU A 41 5.83 -4.75 -17.08
N SER A 42 4.69 -5.18 -17.64
CA SER A 42 4.47 -6.55 -18.15
C SER A 42 4.79 -7.65 -17.12
N ILE A 43 4.57 -7.35 -15.82
CA ILE A 43 4.87 -8.26 -14.72
C ILE A 43 3.70 -9.23 -14.51
N ARG A 44 4.02 -10.52 -14.37
CA ARG A 44 3.07 -11.53 -13.89
C ARG A 44 3.24 -11.74 -12.39
N PRO A 45 2.21 -11.45 -11.56
CA PRO A 45 2.31 -11.67 -10.12
C PRO A 45 2.33 -13.19 -9.82
N LEU A 46 3.18 -13.58 -8.89
CA LEU A 46 3.23 -14.93 -8.33
C LEU A 46 2.35 -15.08 -7.09
N ASN A 47 2.36 -14.07 -6.22
CA ASN A 47 1.60 -14.04 -4.97
C ASN A 47 1.27 -12.59 -4.61
N VAL A 48 0.14 -12.40 -3.93
CA VAL A 48 -0.31 -11.09 -3.45
C VAL A 48 -0.74 -11.23 -1.99
N GLU A 49 -0.16 -10.42 -1.12
CA GLU A 49 -0.39 -10.47 0.33
C GLU A 49 -0.92 -9.13 0.81
N THR A 50 -1.86 -9.18 1.76
CA THR A 50 -2.23 -8.00 2.55
C THR A 50 -1.46 -8.02 3.86
N LEU A 51 -0.65 -6.98 4.09
CA LEU A 51 0.16 -6.81 5.28
C LEU A 51 -0.37 -5.64 6.09
N LEU A 52 -0.50 -5.81 7.41
CA LEU A 52 -0.74 -4.72 8.34
C LEU A 52 0.61 -4.29 8.92
N ILE A 53 1.12 -3.14 8.49
CA ILE A 53 2.42 -2.63 8.92
C ILE A 53 2.20 -1.54 9.98
N PRO A 54 2.75 -1.69 11.20
CA PRO A 54 2.67 -0.64 12.22
C PRO A 54 3.30 0.66 11.70
N CYS A 55 2.59 1.77 11.87
CA CYS A 55 3.11 3.09 11.53
C CYS A 55 3.53 3.81 12.82
N ILE A 56 4.83 4.05 12.96
CA ILE A 56 5.41 4.70 14.15
C ILE A 56 5.36 6.25 14.03
N ASN A 57 4.79 6.79 12.93
CA ASN A 57 4.65 8.23 12.71
C ASN A 57 3.21 8.68 12.94
N SER A 58 3.03 9.51 13.96
CA SER A 58 1.78 9.86 14.63
C SER A 58 0.86 10.85 13.89
N GLU A 59 0.79 10.85 12.55
CA GLU A 59 -0.03 11.84 11.81
C GLU A 59 -0.85 11.28 10.61
N LEU A 60 -1.22 9.99 10.59
CA LEU A 60 -1.85 9.38 9.40
C LEU A 60 -3.25 8.80 9.66
N LYS A 61 -4.29 9.39 9.04
CA LYS A 61 -5.71 9.02 9.14
C LYS A 61 -6.24 8.08 8.03
N SER A 62 -5.60 6.94 7.82
CA SER A 62 -6.28 5.74 7.27
C SER A 62 -5.91 4.56 8.15
N GLU A 63 -6.68 4.42 9.21
CA GLU A 63 -6.38 3.59 10.36
C GLU A 63 -7.21 2.30 10.30
N VAL A 64 -6.56 1.16 10.47
CA VAL A 64 -7.19 0.06 11.21
C VAL A 64 -6.68 0.20 12.63
N VAL A 65 -7.57 0.62 13.54
CA VAL A 65 -7.26 0.64 14.98
C VAL A 65 -7.27 -0.80 15.46
N VAL A 66 -6.09 -1.38 15.57
CA VAL A 66 -5.85 -2.59 16.36
C VAL A 66 -5.39 -2.11 17.73
N ASP A 67 -5.70 -2.85 18.80
CA ASP A 67 -5.50 -2.52 20.23
C ASP A 67 -4.08 -1.98 20.61
N SER A 68 -3.13 -1.95 19.67
CA SER A 68 -1.73 -1.57 19.82
C SER A 68 -1.22 -0.41 18.91
N GLY A 69 -2.05 0.28 18.10
CA GLY A 69 -1.64 1.49 17.35
C GLY A 69 -2.16 1.63 15.90
N ILE A 70 -1.69 2.66 15.17
CA ILE A 70 -2.04 2.91 13.76
C ILE A 70 -1.27 1.94 12.84
N HIS A 71 -1.98 1.23 11.97
CA HIS A 71 -1.40 0.32 10.99
C HIS A 71 -1.79 0.72 9.56
N LEU A 72 -0.86 0.64 8.63
CA LEU A 72 -1.11 0.82 7.20
C LEU A 72 -1.35 -0.54 6.54
N GLN A 73 -2.48 -0.66 5.85
CA GLN A 73 -2.79 -1.84 5.02
C GLN A 73 -1.99 -1.77 3.72
N THR A 74 -0.86 -2.47 3.69
CA THR A 74 0.06 -2.54 2.56
C THR A 74 -0.23 -3.79 1.73
N VAL A 75 -0.14 -3.70 0.41
CA VAL A 75 -0.22 -4.88 -0.47
C VAL A 75 1.17 -5.21 -0.99
N ARG A 76 1.63 -6.43 -0.73
CA ARG A 76 2.88 -6.95 -1.28
C ARG A 76 2.60 -7.80 -2.50
N VAL A 77 3.32 -7.53 -3.59
CA VAL A 77 3.26 -8.35 -4.82
C VAL A 77 4.61 -9.03 -5.02
N TRP A 78 4.61 -10.35 -5.09
CA TRP A 78 5.78 -11.17 -5.43
C TRP A 78 5.80 -11.47 -6.92
N TYR A 79 6.98 -11.42 -7.57
CA TYR A 79 7.13 -11.67 -9.01
C TYR A 79 8.55 -12.17 -9.35
N LEU A 80 8.73 -12.68 -10.57
CA LEU A 80 10.03 -13.07 -11.11
C LEU A 80 10.52 -11.99 -12.07
N ASP A 81 11.75 -11.54 -11.84
CA ASP A 81 12.48 -10.62 -12.73
C ASP A 81 13.52 -11.42 -13.52
N GLU A 82 13.74 -11.08 -14.80
CA GLU A 82 14.63 -11.83 -15.69
C GLU A 82 16.11 -11.73 -15.28
#